data_AF-A0A660Q4E3-F1
#
_entry.id   AF-A0A660Q4E3-F1
#
_cell.length_a   1.000
_cell.length_b   1.000
_cell.length_c   1.000
_cell.angle_alpha   90.00
_cell.angle_beta   90.00
_cell.angle_gamma   90.00
#
_symmetry.space_group_name_H-M   'P 1'
#
loop_
_entity.id
_entity.type
_entity.pdbx_description
1 polymer ?
#
loop_
_entity_poly.entity_id
_entity_poly.type
_entity_poly.pdbx_seq_one_letter_code
_entity_poly.pdbx_strand_id
1 'polypeptide(L)' 'MKGYSLEVGGPYACFTRPEMKIERVSYDVITPSAARAIFDAILWKPAIRWRITRIEVLAPIRWISVRRN' A
#
# COMPACT_ATOMS: atom_id res chain seq x y z
N MET A 1 23.69 -6.40 4.47
CA MET A 1 23.14 -6.20 3.11
C MET A 1 22.29 -4.93 3.11
N LYS A 2 22.50 -4.01 2.16
CA LYS A 2 21.59 -2.86 1.97
C LYS A 2 20.31 -3.36 1.33
N GLY A 3 19.16 -3.05 1.94
CA GLY A 3 17.86 -3.27 1.32
C GLY A 3 17.57 -2.21 0.24
N TYR A 4 16.46 -2.38 -0.47
CA TYR A 4 15.92 -1.36 -1.36
C TYR A 4 14.90 -0.51 -0.60
N SER A 5 14.88 0.79 -0.91
CA SER A 5 13.93 1.76 -0.35
C SER A 5 13.20 2.46 -1.49
N LEU A 6 11.90 2.67 -1.31
CA LEU A 6 11.03 3.33 -2.27
C LEU A 6 10.11 4.29 -1.51
N GLU A 7 10.11 5.55 -1.91
CA GLU A 7 9.11 6.52 -1.48
C GLU A 7 7.90 6.41 -2.42
N VAL A 8 6.70 6.29 -1.84
CA VAL A 8 5.45 6.15 -2.57
C VAL A 8 4.48 7.21 -2.06
N GLY A 9 3.92 8.00 -2.97
CA GLY A 9 2.96 9.05 -2.67
C GLY A 9 1.86 9.16 -3.72
N GLY A 10 0.76 9.78 -3.33
CA GLY A 10 -0.38 10.06 -4.20
C GLY A 10 -1.42 10.93 -3.49
N PRO A 11 -2.35 11.56 -4.23
CA PRO A 11 -3.36 12.42 -3.64
C PRO A 11 -4.37 11.65 -2.77
N TYR A 12 -4.58 10.37 -3.06
CA TYR A 12 -5.49 9.47 -2.32
C TYR A 12 -4.91 8.06 -2.26
N ALA A 13 -5.31 7.30 -1.24
CA ALA A 13 -5.03 5.88 -1.11
C ALA A 13 -6.25 5.14 -0.56
N CYS A 14 -6.44 3.87 -0.95
CA CYS A 14 -7.53 3.03 -0.44
C CYS A 14 -7.05 1.57 -0.31
N PHE A 15 -6.66 1.20 0.91
CA PHE A 15 -6.24 -0.16 1.28
C PHE A 15 -7.41 -0.88 1.94
N THR A 16 -8.27 -1.49 1.12
CA THR A 16 -9.58 -2.01 1.57
C THR A 16 -9.47 -2.99 2.76
N ARG A 17 -10.24 -2.70 3.82
CA ARG A 17 -10.51 -3.59 4.95
C ARG A 17 -11.46 -4.73 4.53
N PRO A 18 -11.05 -6.00 4.57
CA PRO A 18 -11.88 -7.12 4.10
C PRO A 18 -13.12 -7.37 4.98
N GLU A 19 -13.12 -6.92 6.23
CA GLU A 19 -14.25 -7.01 7.14
C GLU A 19 -15.42 -6.10 6.74
N MET A 20 -15.14 -5.01 6.00
CA MET A 20 -16.15 -4.05 5.54
C MET A 20 -16.61 -4.41 4.12
N LYS A 21 -17.78 -5.05 4.01
CA LYS A 21 -18.29 -5.59 2.74
C LYS A 21 -19.19 -4.63 1.95
N ILE A 22 -19.83 -3.69 2.63
CA ILE A 22 -20.82 -2.78 2.02
C ILE A 22 -20.10 -1.53 1.50
N GLU A 23 -19.42 -0.83 2.38
CA GLU A 23 -18.63 0.35 2.06
C GLU A 23 -17.13 0.01 2.03
N ARG A 24 -16.38 0.67 1.14
CA ARG A 24 -14.92 0.51 1.10
C ARG A 24 -14.29 1.46 2.11
N VAL A 25 -13.80 0.89 3.20
CA VAL A 25 -13.02 1.60 4.20
C VAL A 25 -11.55 1.21 4.07
N SER A 26 -10.66 2.19 4.02
CA SER A 26 -9.22 1.95 3.96
C SER A 26 -8.67 1.57 5.35
N TYR A 27 -7.64 0.73 5.39
CA TYR A 27 -6.69 0.71 6.50
C TYR A 27 -5.99 2.06 6.61
N ASP A 28 -5.48 2.34 7.81
CA ASP A 28 -4.86 3.61 8.17
C ASP A 28 -3.50 3.78 7.45
N VAL A 29 -2.85 2.65 7.14
CA VAL A 29 -1.56 2.58 6.44
C VAL A 29 -1.59 1.51 5.35
N ILE A 30 -0.63 1.58 4.42
CA ILE A 30 -0.44 0.56 3.37
C ILE A 30 -0.17 -0.82 3.99
N THR A 31 -0.79 -1.86 3.43
CA THR A 31 -0.56 -3.24 3.85
C THR A 31 0.73 -3.80 3.23
N PRO A 32 1.41 -4.77 3.86
CA PRO A 32 2.59 -5.41 3.28
C PRO A 32 2.33 -6.08 1.92
N SER A 33 1.11 -6.54 1.66
CA SER A 33 0.73 -7.08 0.35
C SER A 33 0.67 -6.00 -0.72
N ALA A 34 0.06 -4.84 -0.43
CA ALA A 34 0.02 -3.70 -1.34
C ALA A 34 1.43 -3.13 -1.59
N ALA A 35 2.24 -2.99 -0.54
CA ALA A 35 3.63 -2.54 -0.68
C ALA A 35 4.45 -3.49 -1.56
N ARG A 36 4.28 -4.81 -1.40
CA ARG A 36 4.92 -5.80 -2.27
C ARG A 36 4.50 -5.63 -3.74
N ALA A 37 3.21 -5.46 -3.98
CA ALA A 37 2.68 -5.30 -5.33
C ALA A 37 3.26 -4.06 -6.03
N ILE A 38 3.58 -2.98 -5.30
CA ILE A 38 4.26 -1.80 -5.87
C ILE A 38 5.68 -2.15 -6.33
N PHE A 39 6.45 -2.90 -5.53
CA PHE A 39 7.75 -3.39 -5.96
C PHE A 39 7.64 -4.34 -7.16
N ASP A 40 6.67 -5.27 -7.13
CA ASP A 40 6.40 -6.18 -8.24
C ASP A 40 6.08 -5.42 -9.55
N ALA A 41 5.34 -4.31 -9.45
CA ALA A 41 4.99 -3.47 -10.60
C ALA A 41 6.20 -2.76 -11.23
N ILE A 42 7.25 -2.47 -10.46
CA ILE A 42 8.50 -1.88 -10.96
C ILE A 42 9.38 -2.97 -11.57
N LEU A 43 9.58 -4.07 -10.83
CA LEU A 43 10.37 -5.20 -11.28
C LEU A 43 9.86 -6.49 -10.65
N TRP A 44 9.40 -7.40 -11.50
CA TRP A 44 9.04 -8.75 -11.10
C TRP A 44 9.58 -9.78 -12.10
N LYS A 45 10.00 -10.93 -11.56
CA LYS A 45 10.28 -12.17 -12.29
C LYS A 45 9.91 -13.34 -11.39
N PRO A 46 9.61 -14.55 -11.94
CA PRO A 46 9.33 -15.73 -11.13
C PRO A 46 10.44 -16.09 -10.11
N ALA A 47 11.70 -15.72 -10.42
CA ALA A 47 12.85 -15.93 -9.53
C ALA A 47 12.99 -14.89 -8.41
N ILE A 48 12.15 -13.84 -8.40
CA ILE A 48 12.24 -12.71 -7.46
C ILE A 48 11.01 -12.75 -6.55
N ARG A 49 11.25 -12.53 -5.25
CA ARG A 49 10.18 -12.31 -4.27
C ARG A 49 10.53 -11.15 -3.36
N TRP A 50 9.76 -10.08 -3.44
CA TRP A 50 9.94 -8.94 -2.54
C TRP A 50 9.42 -9.26 -1.13
N ARG A 51 10.32 -9.12 -0.15
CA ARG A 51 10.00 -9.23 1.28
C ARG A 51 10.00 -7.83 1.88
N ILE A 52 8.82 -7.35 2.23
CA ILE A 52 8.66 -6.09 2.95
C ILE A 52 9.17 -6.27 4.38
N THR A 53 10.11 -5.43 4.78
CA THR A 53 10.74 -5.47 6.11
C THR A 53 10.38 -4.27 6.97
N ARG A 54 10.05 -3.13 6.34
CA ARG A 54 9.67 -1.90 7.02
C ARG A 54 8.73 -1.07 6.14
N ILE A 55 7.82 -0.35 6.80
CA ILE A 55 6.98 0.69 6.22
C ILE A 55 7.15 1.92 7.09
N GLU A 56 7.49 3.06 6.49
CA GLU A 56 7.63 4.35 7.17
C GLU A 56 6.51 5.28 6.71
N VAL A 57 5.75 5.81 7.67
CA VAL A 57 4.62 6.71 7.40
C VAL A 57 5.13 8.14 7.43
N LEU A 58 5.19 8.79 6.27
CA LEU A 58 5.81 10.10 6.09
C LEU A 58 4.84 11.28 6.31
N ALA A 59 3.53 11.03 6.39
CA ALA A 59 2.51 12.05 6.51
C ALA A 59 1.41 11.64 7.51
N PRO A 60 0.71 12.60 8.14
CA PRO A 60 -0.41 12.30 9.03
C PRO A 60 -1.53 11.55 8.29
N ILE A 61 -2.13 10.58 8.98
CA ILE A 61 -3.24 9.78 8.46
C ILE A 61 -4.50 10.66 8.44
N ARG A 62 -5.15 10.75 7.28
CA ARG A 62 -6.37 11.53 7.05
C ARG A 62 -7.34 10.73 6.19
N TRP A 63 -8.63 10.90 6.44
CA TRP A 63 -9.70 10.21 5.72
C TRP A 63 -10.63 11.22 5.05
N ILE A 64 -11.22 10.78 3.94
CA ILE A 64 -12.26 11.51 3.21
C ILE A 64 -13.27 10.49 2.69
N SER A 65 -14.55 10.86 2.69
CA SER A 65 -15.59 10.08 2.01
C SER A 65 -15.66 10.50 0.54
N VAL A 66 -15.56 9.55 -0.36
CA VAL A 66 -15.60 9.77 -1.82
C VAL A 66 -16.77 8.98 -2.37
N ARG A 67 -17.67 9.65 -3.11
CA ARG A 67 -18.72 8.98 -3.87
C ARG A 67 -18.09 8.24 -5.03
N ARG A 68 -18.40 6.95 -5.17
CA ARG A 68 -17.97 6.13 -6.30
C ARG A 68 -18.89 6.37 -7.50
N ASN A 69 -18.32 6.37 -8.70
CA ASN A 69 -19.04 6.46 -9.97
C ASN A 69 -19.90 5.23 -10.22
#